data_AF-A0A935VHM3-F1
#
_entry.id   AF-A0A935VHM3-F1
#
_cell.length_a   1.000
_cell.length_b   1.000
_cell.length_c   1.000
_cell.angle_alpha   90.00
_cell.angle_beta   90.00
_cell.angle_gamma   90.00
#
_symmetry.space_group_name_H-M   'P 1'
#
loop_
_entity.id
_entity.type
_entity.pdbx_description
1 polymer ?
#
loop_
_entity_poly.entity_id
_entity_poly.type
_entity_poly.pdbx_seq_one_letter_code
_entity_poly.pdbx_strand_id
1 'polypeptide(L)'
;MKRMAPRLLKDCEIKASTLKASNINYPIGPEMTVTDYLQKVEMYRSLVDNYNHFLTQAELVRSSIRRHEKEMRDVNERVRSAIIIYNGKTSSEYKAFIKATKPRKKPKPI
;
A
#
# COMPACT_ATOMS: atom_id res chain seq x y z
N MET A 1 -4.23 5.90 1.20
CA MET A 1 -2.88 6.28 0.77
C MET A 1 -3.05 7.28 -0.34
N LYS A 2 -2.44 8.45 -0.20
CA LYS A 2 -2.58 9.51 -1.20
C LYS A 2 -1.62 9.19 -2.35
N ARG A 3 -2.11 9.22 -3.59
CA ARG A 3 -1.27 9.10 -4.79
C ARG A 3 -0.27 10.26 -4.86
N MET A 4 0.91 9.97 -5.37
CA MET A 4 1.94 10.96 -5.67
C MET A 4 1.61 11.68 -6.98
N ALA A 5 1.62 13.00 -6.95
CA ALA A 5 1.44 13.87 -8.11
C ALA A 5 2.40 15.07 -8.00
N PRO A 6 3.67 14.91 -8.42
CA PRO A 6 4.66 15.97 -8.29
C PRO A 6 4.34 17.13 -9.23
N ARG A 7 4.35 18.37 -8.71
CA ARG A 7 4.14 19.58 -9.52
C ARG A 7 5.17 19.69 -10.66
N LEU A 8 6.43 19.36 -10.35
CA LEU A 8 7.51 19.37 -11.34
C LEU A 8 7.25 18.44 -12.52
N LEU A 9 6.68 17.24 -12.30
CA LEU A 9 6.37 16.32 -13.40
C LEU A 9 5.35 16.95 -14.34
N LYS A 10 4.28 17.56 -13.79
CA LYS A 10 3.26 18.26 -14.58
C LYS A 10 3.87 19.40 -15.40
N ASP A 11 4.73 20.21 -14.81
CA ASP A 11 5.40 21.29 -15.52
C ASP A 11 6.32 20.76 -16.64
N CYS A 12 7.04 19.66 -16.38
CA CYS A 12 7.88 18.98 -17.37
C CYS A 12 7.08 18.38 -18.52
N GLU A 13 5.92 17.78 -18.24
CA GLU A 13 5.01 17.19 -19.23
C GLU A 13 4.39 18.25 -20.15
N ILE A 14 4.02 19.41 -19.60
CA ILE A 14 3.54 20.55 -20.41
C ILE A 14 4.64 20.98 -21.39
N LYS A 15 5.85 21.24 -20.88
CA LYS A 15 6.99 21.64 -21.72
C LYS A 15 7.34 20.57 -22.76
N ALA A 16 7.34 19.30 -22.37
CA ALA A 16 7.58 18.17 -23.26
C ALA A 16 6.54 18.08 -24.38
N SER A 17 5.27 18.34 -24.08
CA SER A 17 4.18 18.35 -25.06
C SER A 17 4.36 19.48 -26.08
N THR A 18 4.74 20.68 -25.62
CA THR A 18 5.05 21.81 -26.49
C THR A 18 6.23 21.50 -27.42
N LEU A 19 7.30 20.91 -26.89
CA LEU A 19 8.48 20.54 -27.69
C LEU A 19 8.20 19.42 -28.70
N LYS A 20 7.35 18.45 -28.34
CA LYS A 20 6.89 17.41 -29.28
C LYS A 20 6.07 18.00 -30.42
N ALA A 21 5.18 18.95 -30.13
CA ALA A 21 4.31 19.58 -31.12
C ALA A 21 5.08 20.41 -32.16
N SER A 22 6.21 21.00 -31.77
CA SER A 22 7.03 21.80 -32.66
C SER A 22 7.98 20.99 -33.55
N ASN A 23 8.11 19.67 -33.30
CA ASN A 23 9.00 18.74 -34.03
C ASN A 23 10.46 19.22 -34.11
N ILE A 24 10.91 20.01 -33.14
CA ILE A 24 12.25 20.59 -33.12
C ILE A 24 13.16 19.67 -32.32
N ASN A 25 14.22 19.16 -32.93
CA ASN A 25 15.28 18.46 -32.23
C ASN A 25 16.59 19.25 -32.31
N TYR A 26 16.74 20.23 -31.42
CA TYR A 26 17.93 21.07 -31.32
C TYR A 26 18.70 20.79 -30.03
N PRO A 27 20.02 21.05 -30.00
CA PRO A 27 20.80 20.97 -28.76
C PRO A 27 20.32 22.03 -27.77
N ILE A 28 19.98 21.60 -26.55
CA ILE A 28 19.62 22.45 -25.41
C ILE A 28 20.90 22.87 -24.64
N GLY A 29 22.02 22.18 -24.89
CA GLY A 29 23.33 22.47 -24.33
C GLY A 29 24.40 21.58 -24.97
N PRO A 30 25.65 21.64 -24.47
CA PRO A 30 26.78 20.93 -25.07
C PRO A 30 26.60 19.40 -25.11
N GLU A 31 25.80 18.81 -24.21
CA GLU A 31 25.60 17.36 -24.13
C GLU A 31 24.13 16.94 -24.00
N MET A 32 23.19 17.77 -24.46
CA MET A 32 21.77 17.47 -24.27
C MET A 32 20.92 17.96 -25.45
N THR A 33 20.08 17.08 -25.96
CA THR A 33 19.11 17.35 -27.02
C THR A 33 17.68 17.43 -26.47
N VAL A 34 16.75 17.92 -27.29
CA VAL A 34 15.31 17.81 -27.00
C VAL A 34 14.90 16.34 -26.80
N THR A 35 15.43 15.43 -27.61
CA THR A 35 15.14 14.00 -27.46
C THR A 35 15.55 13.47 -26.08
N ASP A 36 16.73 13.84 -25.58
CA ASP A 36 17.21 13.42 -24.26
C ASP A 36 16.32 13.96 -23.13
N TYR A 37 15.88 15.22 -23.26
CA TYR A 37 14.92 15.81 -22.32
C TYR A 37 13.62 15.00 -22.29
N LEU A 38 13.04 14.68 -23.45
CA LEU A 38 11.79 13.92 -23.55
C LEU A 38 11.92 12.52 -22.93
N GLN A 39 13.05 11.86 -23.14
CA GLN A 39 13.32 10.56 -22.51
C GLN A 39 13.38 10.67 -20.98
N LYS A 40 14.04 11.70 -20.44
CA LYS A 40 14.09 11.92 -18.98
C LYS A 40 12.71 12.19 -18.40
N VAL A 41 11.86 12.95 -19.08
CA VAL A 41 10.47 13.20 -18.65
C VAL A 41 9.67 11.90 -18.63
N GLU A 42 9.78 11.06 -19.67
CA GLU A 42 9.08 9.77 -19.70
C GLU A 42 9.56 8.81 -18.61
N MET A 43 10.88 8.75 -18.36
CA MET A 43 11.43 7.99 -17.23
C MET A 43 10.88 8.48 -15.89
N TYR A 44 10.82 9.79 -15.69
CA TYR A 44 10.26 10.35 -14.46
C TYR A 44 8.77 9.99 -14.31
N ARG A 45 7.99 10.12 -15.38
CA ARG A 45 6.57 9.72 -15.41
C ARG A 45 6.39 8.25 -15.02
N SER A 46 7.16 7.36 -15.65
CA SER A 46 7.13 5.92 -15.37
C SER A 46 7.42 5.60 -13.90
N LEU A 47 8.40 6.28 -13.28
CA LEU A 47 8.70 6.11 -11.85
C LEU A 47 7.52 6.54 -10.97
N VAL A 48 6.85 7.66 -11.27
CA VAL A 48 5.67 8.13 -10.53
C VAL A 48 4.50 7.15 -10.69
N ASP A 49 4.28 6.63 -11.90
CA ASP A 49 3.21 5.67 -12.17
C ASP A 49 3.45 4.34 -11.46
N ASN A 50 4.67 3.81 -11.50
CA ASN A 50 5.06 2.60 -10.78
C ASN A 50 4.85 2.76 -9.27
N TYR A 51 5.29 3.88 -8.69
CA TYR A 51 5.06 4.17 -7.27
C TYR A 51 3.57 4.18 -6.91
N ASN A 52 2.75 4.86 -7.72
CA ASN A 52 1.31 4.92 -7.52
C ASN A 52 0.63 3.55 -7.68
N HIS A 53 1.12 2.72 -8.58
CA HIS A 53 0.67 1.34 -8.74
C HIS A 53 0.94 0.54 -7.46
N PHE A 54 2.17 0.60 -6.92
CA PHE A 54 2.51 -0.07 -5.66
C PHE A 54 1.66 0.39 -4.49
N LEU A 55 1.38 1.70 -4.38
CA LEU A 55 0.47 2.21 -3.35
C LEU A 55 -0.93 1.61 -3.47
N THR A 56 -1.43 1.48 -4.70
CA THR A 56 -2.76 0.89 -4.95
C THR A 56 -2.78 -0.59 -4.54
N GLN A 57 -1.74 -1.35 -4.88
CA GLN A 57 -1.61 -2.75 -4.45
C GLN A 57 -1.53 -2.86 -2.91
N ALA A 58 -0.76 -2.00 -2.27
CA ALA A 58 -0.65 -1.96 -0.81
C ALA A 58 -2.00 -1.67 -0.14
N GLU A 59 -2.82 -0.79 -0.72
CA GLU A 59 -4.19 -0.54 -0.26
C GLU A 59 -5.11 -1.75 -0.40
N LEU A 60 -5.04 -2.44 -1.53
CA LEU A 60 -5.82 -3.67 -1.76
C LEU A 60 -5.46 -4.75 -0.71
N VAL A 61 -4.17 -4.98 -0.50
CA VAL A 61 -3.68 -5.92 0.52
C VAL A 61 -4.15 -5.48 1.91
N ARG A 62 -4.03 -4.20 2.26
CA ARG A 62 -4.51 -3.68 3.55
C ARG A 62 -6.01 -3.86 3.74
N SER A 63 -6.80 -3.64 2.70
CA SER A 63 -8.25 -3.86 2.73
C SER A 63 -8.59 -5.34 2.94
N SER A 64 -7.90 -6.22 2.21
CA SER A 64 -8.03 -7.67 2.37
C SER A 64 -7.68 -8.13 3.79
N ILE A 65 -6.57 -7.65 4.36
CA ILE A 65 -6.18 -7.94 5.75
C ILE A 65 -7.30 -7.53 6.71
N ARG A 66 -7.83 -6.31 6.61
CA ARG A 66 -8.91 -5.83 7.48
C ARG A 66 -10.18 -6.68 7.36
N ARG A 67 -10.51 -7.13 6.16
CA ARG A 67 -11.64 -8.02 5.93
C ARG A 67 -11.43 -9.35 6.66
N HIS A 68 -10.28 -10.00 6.45
CA HIS A 68 -9.96 -11.26 7.11
C HIS A 68 -9.84 -11.11 8.64
N GLU A 69 -9.33 -9.99 9.15
CA GLU A 69 -9.32 -9.69 10.59
C GLU A 69 -10.74 -9.61 11.18
N LYS A 70 -11.70 -9.09 10.41
CA LYS A 70 -13.11 -9.10 10.83
C LYS A 70 -13.67 -10.52 10.83
N GLU A 71 -13.51 -11.24 9.73
CA GLU A 71 -13.96 -12.63 9.61
C GLU A 71 -13.40 -13.51 10.73
N MET A 72 -12.11 -13.39 11.03
CA MET A 72 -11.46 -14.14 12.11
C MET A 72 -11.98 -13.75 13.50
N ARG A 73 -12.37 -12.49 13.72
CA ARG A 73 -13.03 -12.09 14.97
C ARG A 73 -14.39 -12.78 15.11
N ASP A 74 -15.19 -12.75 14.06
CA ASP A 74 -16.52 -13.37 14.04
C ASP A 74 -16.41 -14.90 14.26
N VAL A 75 -15.45 -15.55 13.63
CA VAL A 75 -15.16 -16.98 13.82
C VAL A 75 -14.72 -17.27 15.26
N ASN A 76 -13.83 -16.46 15.83
CA ASN A 76 -13.39 -16.63 17.22
C ASN A 76 -14.55 -16.49 18.22
N GLU A 77 -15.50 -15.58 17.98
CA GLU A 77 -16.69 -15.43 18.80
C GLU A 77 -17.62 -16.66 18.70
N ARG A 78 -17.77 -17.23 17.50
CA ARG A 78 -18.51 -18.49 17.30
C ARG A 78 -17.85 -19.66 18.01
N VAL A 79 -16.52 -19.80 17.90
CA VAL A 79 -15.75 -20.83 18.62
C VAL A 79 -15.95 -20.69 20.13
N ARG A 80 -15.83 -19.46 20.66
CA ARG A 80 -16.07 -19.20 22.09
C ARG A 80 -17.49 -19.61 22.50
N SER A 81 -18.49 -19.25 21.69
CA SER A 81 -19.89 -19.59 21.96
C SER A 81 -20.13 -21.09 21.94
N ALA A 82 -19.56 -21.81 20.97
CA ALA A 82 -19.64 -23.27 20.89
C ALA A 82 -19.03 -23.92 22.14
N ILE A 83 -17.83 -23.50 22.57
CA ILE A 83 -17.19 -24.03 23.78
C ILE A 83 -18.10 -23.82 25.01
N ILE A 84 -18.76 -22.67 25.12
CA ILE A 84 -19.69 -22.40 26.22
C ILE A 84 -20.91 -23.32 26.15
N ILE A 85 -21.50 -23.52 24.96
CA ILE A 85 -22.69 -24.34 24.77
C ILE A 85 -22.42 -25.81 25.09
N TYR A 86 -21.32 -26.37 24.56
CA TYR A 86 -21.03 -27.80 24.69
C TYR A 86 -20.32 -28.18 25.99
N ASN A 87 -19.41 -27.33 26.49
CA ASN A 87 -18.56 -27.68 27.64
C ASN A 87 -18.88 -26.84 28.88
N GLY A 88 -19.60 -25.72 28.73
CA GLY A 88 -19.88 -24.80 29.83
C GLY A 88 -18.72 -23.85 30.14
N LYS A 89 -19.04 -22.76 30.85
CA LYS A 89 -18.10 -21.67 31.19
C LYS A 89 -17.05 -22.05 32.25
N THR A 90 -17.20 -23.17 32.93
CA THR A 90 -16.27 -23.64 33.97
C THR A 90 -15.27 -24.68 33.46
N SER A 91 -15.45 -25.14 32.21
CA SER A 91 -14.63 -26.16 31.56
C SER A 91 -13.16 -25.76 31.40
N SER A 92 -12.32 -26.78 31.30
CA SER A 92 -10.88 -26.62 31.09
C SER A 92 -10.59 -25.95 29.73
N GLU A 93 -11.40 -26.28 28.73
CA GLU A 93 -11.38 -25.81 27.35
C GLU A 93 -11.73 -24.32 27.27
N TYR A 94 -12.78 -23.89 27.97
CA TYR A 94 -13.12 -22.47 28.06
C TYR A 94 -12.01 -21.67 28.74
N LYS A 95 -11.46 -22.16 29.85
CA LYS A 95 -10.34 -21.51 30.57
C LYS A 95 -9.09 -21.43 29.69
N ALA A 96 -8.79 -22.48 28.93
CA ALA A 96 -7.67 -22.52 27.99
C ALA A 96 -7.84 -21.51 26.86
N PHE A 97 -9.03 -21.44 26.24
CA PHE A 97 -9.35 -20.45 25.21
C PHE A 97 -9.19 -19.03 25.73
N ILE A 98 -9.75 -18.71 26.90
CA ILE A 98 -9.59 -17.38 27.51
C ILE A 98 -8.12 -17.06 27.79
N LYS A 99 -7.34 -18.02 28.31
CA LYS A 99 -5.90 -17.83 28.56
C LYS A 99 -5.13 -17.52 27.26
N ALA A 100 -5.48 -18.17 26.15
CA ALA A 100 -4.87 -17.95 24.85
C ALA A 100 -5.22 -16.57 24.24
N THR A 101 -6.39 -16.03 24.53
CA THR A 101 -6.84 -14.71 24.05
C THR A 101 -6.29 -13.51 24.83
N LYS A 102 -5.63 -13.73 25.99
CA LYS A 102 -5.06 -12.64 26.77
C LYS A 102 -3.85 -12.03 26.04
N PRO A 103 -3.73 -10.68 25.97
CA PRO A 103 -2.56 -10.05 25.39
C PRO A 103 -1.31 -10.47 26.18
N ARG A 104 -0.28 -10.96 25.48
CA ARG A 104 1.01 -11.26 26.11
C ARG A 104 1.62 -9.96 26.61
N LYS A 105 2.07 -9.93 27.86
CA LYS A 105 2.81 -8.79 28.41
C LYS A 105 4.01 -8.52 27.51
N LYS A 106 4.16 -7.29 27.01
CA LYS A 106 5.36 -6.92 26.25
C LYS A 106 6.59 -7.16 27.14
N PRO A 107 7.65 -7.80 26.64
CA PRO A 107 8.89 -7.93 27.39
C PRO A 107 9.40 -6.52 27.75
N LYS A 108 9.91 -6.36 28.98
CA LYS A 108 10.55 -5.10 29.39
C LYS A 108 11.76 -4.86 28.48
N PRO A 109 11.96 -3.63 27.98
CA PRO A 109 13.20 -3.30 27.30
C PRO A 109 14.37 -3.55 28.27
N ILE A 110 15.42 -4.21 27.75
CA ILE A 110 16.71 -4.43 28.42
C ILE A 110 17.46 -3.10 28.42
#